data_AF-A0A7S1BNU5-F1
#
_entry.id   AF-A0A7S1BNU5-F1
#
_cell.length_a   1.000
_cell.length_b   1.000
_cell.length_c   1.000
_cell.angle_alpha   90.00
_cell.angle_beta   90.00
_cell.angle_gamma   90.00
#
_symmetry.space_group_name_H-M   'P 1'
#
loop_
_entity.id
_entity.type
_entity.pdbx_description
1 polymer ?
#
loop_
_entity_poly.entity_id
_entity_poly.type
_entity_poly.pdbx_seq_one_letter_code
_entity_poly.pdbx_strand_id
1 'polypeptide(L)'
;CVSKKGWNKASNRAKIDHVAHVFYQLLDNDADGVPDDPAVLKEMVDGGYLLWVPATEDDAEKAGEWPEDVGRDQMTGIFQSVPGSCDSPANRGADPEDRSTWAAAVENTADCGESDATTEEILHLITEAAVSLWPDLWGDSFQSAAGAALAEANGDCGWGDTKDWKNPGSNKCTGRYAYNDKTCKEQCLVVEGIYWASISYIGGLYYKERMDNISNEWLMGTPDVGMPLYPKGKKNAASLQEGSPALYGLVSDTTSEGHAWLPEIMPDGRYKGVPKEPDGCAAESKKSKCKKKTGCGWREKCKLCISFKKKACQKSKGTCKWSKGKCS
;
A
#
# COMPACT_ATOMS: atom_id res chain seq x y z
N CYS A 1 2.60 6.29 -12.40
CA CYS A 1 3.32 6.48 -13.67
C CYS A 1 4.65 5.74 -13.68
N VAL A 2 4.92 4.93 -14.71
CA VAL A 2 6.23 4.25 -14.87
C VAL A 2 7.07 5.01 -15.88
N SER A 3 8.37 5.15 -15.60
CA SER A 3 9.27 5.85 -16.50
C SER A 3 9.40 5.17 -17.87
N LYS A 4 9.76 5.95 -18.88
CA LYS A 4 10.04 5.41 -20.23
C LYS A 4 11.16 4.36 -20.19
N LYS A 5 12.18 4.55 -19.34
CA LYS A 5 13.26 3.58 -19.16
C LYS A 5 12.75 2.29 -18.53
N GLY A 6 11.76 2.37 -17.63
CA GLY A 6 11.13 1.22 -16.98
C GLY A 6 10.60 0.24 -18.01
N TRP A 7 9.93 0.73 -19.05
CA TRP A 7 9.36 -0.07 -20.13
C TRP A 7 10.36 -0.62 -21.15
N ASN A 8 11.59 -0.10 -21.19
CA ASN A 8 12.56 -0.46 -22.23
C ASN A 8 13.18 -1.86 -22.04
N LYS A 9 13.09 -2.44 -20.84
CA LYS A 9 13.63 -3.78 -20.55
C LYS A 9 12.51 -4.75 -20.21
N ALA A 10 12.42 -5.84 -20.96
CA ALA A 10 11.44 -6.90 -20.68
C ALA A 10 11.58 -7.48 -19.27
N SER A 11 12.81 -7.54 -18.73
CA SER A 11 13.09 -7.98 -17.35
C SER A 11 12.43 -7.13 -16.27
N ASN A 12 12.09 -5.86 -16.57
CA ASN A 12 11.42 -4.99 -15.61
C ASN A 12 9.92 -5.29 -15.51
N ARG A 13 9.35 -6.04 -16.46
CA ARG A 13 7.91 -6.23 -16.55
C ARG A 13 7.34 -6.87 -15.28
N ALA A 14 7.99 -7.92 -14.78
CA ALA A 14 7.57 -8.60 -13.56
C ALA A 14 7.56 -7.66 -12.34
N LYS A 15 8.54 -6.75 -12.25
CA LYS A 15 8.60 -5.76 -11.17
C LYS A 15 7.54 -4.67 -11.31
N ILE A 16 7.26 -4.22 -12.54
CA ILE A 16 6.19 -3.24 -12.79
C ILE A 16 4.82 -3.85 -12.47
N ASP A 17 4.58 -5.09 -12.90
CA ASP A 17 3.34 -5.80 -12.59
C ASP A 17 3.23 -6.04 -11.07
N HIS A 18 4.33 -6.37 -10.39
CA HIS A 18 4.42 -6.46 -8.93
C HIS A 18 4.02 -5.14 -8.24
N VAL A 19 4.59 -4.01 -8.66
CA VAL A 19 4.22 -2.67 -8.13
C VAL A 19 2.72 -2.40 -8.27
N ALA A 20 2.14 -2.72 -9.42
CA ALA A 20 0.70 -2.57 -9.62
C ALA A 20 -0.09 -3.49 -8.70
N HIS A 21 0.32 -4.75 -8.55
CA HIS A 21 -0.37 -5.71 -7.68
C HIS A 21 -0.29 -5.33 -6.20
N VAL A 22 0.87 -4.89 -5.71
CA VAL A 22 1.00 -4.39 -4.34
C VAL A 22 0.09 -3.18 -4.13
N PHE A 23 0.02 -2.26 -5.11
CA PHE A 23 -0.94 -1.15 -5.06
C PHE A 23 -2.37 -1.64 -4.87
N TYR A 24 -2.82 -2.57 -5.70
CA TYR A 24 -4.19 -3.09 -5.59
C TYR A 24 -4.40 -3.86 -4.29
N GLN A 25 -3.43 -4.65 -3.82
CA GLN A 25 -3.53 -5.37 -2.54
C GLN A 25 -3.58 -4.44 -1.31
N LEU A 26 -3.05 -3.22 -1.42
CA LEU A 26 -3.15 -2.24 -0.33
C LEU A 26 -4.44 -1.41 -0.40
N LEU A 27 -5.12 -1.35 -1.55
CA LEU A 27 -6.42 -0.69 -1.69
C LEU A 27 -7.60 -1.65 -1.48
N ASP A 28 -7.44 -2.92 -1.82
CA ASP A 28 -8.42 -4.00 -1.83
C ASP A 28 -7.70 -5.28 -1.38
N ASN A 29 -7.54 -5.40 -0.07
CA ASN A 29 -6.71 -6.40 0.59
C ASN A 29 -7.38 -7.78 0.58
N ASP A 30 -8.71 -7.82 0.66
CA ASP A 30 -9.50 -9.05 0.54
C ASP A 30 -9.69 -9.53 -0.93
N ALA A 31 -9.27 -8.69 -1.89
CA ALA A 31 -9.32 -8.91 -3.32
C ALA A 31 -10.74 -9.21 -3.84
N ASP A 32 -11.77 -8.59 -3.26
CA ASP A 32 -13.15 -8.76 -3.69
C ASP A 32 -13.55 -7.87 -4.89
N GLY A 33 -12.63 -6.99 -5.32
CA GLY A 33 -12.79 -6.06 -6.43
C GLY A 33 -13.37 -4.70 -6.03
N VAL A 34 -13.54 -4.42 -4.74
CA VAL A 34 -13.98 -3.16 -4.16
C VAL A 34 -12.88 -2.65 -3.21
N PRO A 35 -12.52 -1.35 -3.25
CA PRO A 35 -11.57 -0.82 -2.28
C PRO A 35 -12.09 -0.98 -0.85
N ASP A 36 -11.22 -1.39 0.08
CA ASP A 36 -11.54 -1.59 1.50
C ASP A 36 -12.01 -0.27 2.13
N ASP A 37 -11.36 0.84 1.74
CA ASP A 37 -11.75 2.20 2.10
C ASP A 37 -12.00 3.07 0.86
N PRO A 38 -13.26 3.15 0.39
CA PRO A 38 -13.62 3.99 -0.74
C PRO A 38 -13.40 5.50 -0.51
N ALA A 39 -13.35 5.96 0.75
CA ALA A 39 -13.09 7.36 1.06
C ALA A 39 -11.61 7.70 0.81
N VAL A 40 -10.70 6.81 1.21
CA VAL A 40 -9.26 6.93 0.88
C VAL A 40 -9.03 6.93 -0.62
N LEU A 41 -9.59 5.98 -1.37
CA LEU A 41 -9.43 5.98 -2.83
C LEU A 41 -9.94 7.29 -3.44
N LYS A 42 -11.09 7.78 -2.96
CA LYS A 42 -11.66 9.04 -3.44
C LYS A 42 -10.75 10.23 -3.14
N GLU A 43 -10.18 10.32 -1.93
CA GLU A 43 -9.23 11.37 -1.56
C GLU A 43 -7.98 11.33 -2.45
N MET A 44 -7.41 10.14 -2.69
CA MET A 44 -6.26 9.98 -3.57
C MET A 44 -6.54 10.45 -5.00
N VAL A 45 -7.73 10.12 -5.54
CA VAL A 45 -8.14 10.53 -6.90
C VAL A 45 -8.38 12.03 -6.97
N ASP A 46 -9.14 12.60 -6.04
CA ASP A 46 -9.50 14.03 -6.05
C ASP A 46 -8.30 14.92 -5.72
N GLY A 47 -7.39 14.45 -4.87
CA GLY A 47 -6.14 15.12 -4.49
C GLY A 47 -5.00 14.93 -5.51
N GLY A 48 -5.21 14.17 -6.59
CA GLY A 48 -4.22 13.99 -7.64
C GLY A 48 -2.96 13.24 -7.17
N TYR A 49 -3.14 12.17 -6.41
CA TYR A 49 -2.03 11.39 -5.85
C TYR A 49 -1.35 10.57 -6.96
N LEU A 50 -0.03 10.66 -7.04
CA LEU A 50 0.77 10.04 -8.07
C LEU A 50 1.84 9.11 -7.48
N LEU A 51 1.76 7.82 -7.82
CA LEU A 51 2.91 6.92 -7.62
C LEU A 51 3.86 6.99 -8.83
N TRP A 52 5.06 7.51 -8.65
CA TRP A 52 6.14 7.53 -9.63
C TRP A 52 7.00 6.26 -9.54
N VAL A 53 7.24 5.61 -10.68
CA VAL A 53 7.94 4.31 -10.76
C VAL A 53 9.14 4.41 -11.70
N PRO A 54 10.29 4.92 -11.23
CA PRO A 54 11.52 5.04 -12.00
C PRO A 54 12.25 3.70 -12.16
N ALA A 55 13.06 3.60 -13.22
CA ALA A 55 13.81 2.38 -13.51
C ALA A 55 15.14 2.26 -12.74
N THR A 56 15.73 3.40 -12.38
CA THR A 56 17.06 3.54 -11.77
C THR A 56 17.06 4.77 -10.86
N GLU A 57 18.01 4.88 -9.94
CA GLU A 57 18.22 6.09 -9.12
C GLU A 57 18.39 7.35 -9.98
N ASP A 58 19.23 7.29 -11.03
CA ASP A 58 19.39 8.39 -12.01
C ASP A 58 18.09 8.85 -12.71
N ASP A 59 17.06 7.99 -12.71
CA ASP A 59 15.76 8.24 -13.33
C ASP A 59 14.76 8.77 -12.28
N ALA A 60 14.96 8.43 -11.01
CA ALA A 60 14.25 8.99 -9.87
C ALA A 60 14.57 10.48 -9.71
N GLU A 61 15.85 10.85 -9.72
CA GLU A 61 16.31 12.24 -9.60
C GLU A 61 15.84 13.15 -10.74
N LYS A 62 15.39 12.55 -11.85
CA LYS A 62 14.91 13.24 -13.05
C LYS A 62 13.40 13.18 -13.20
N ALA A 63 12.66 12.88 -12.13
CA ALA A 63 11.23 13.12 -12.09
C ALA A 63 10.98 14.54 -12.65
N GLY A 64 10.28 14.61 -13.79
CA GLY A 64 10.11 15.86 -14.51
C GLY A 64 9.21 16.82 -13.73
N GLU A 65 8.84 17.94 -14.37
CA GLU A 65 7.72 18.74 -13.88
C GLU A 65 6.44 17.91 -13.98
N TRP A 66 5.82 17.63 -12.82
CA TRP A 66 4.51 16.98 -12.80
C TRP A 66 3.44 17.89 -13.41
N PRO A 67 2.41 17.31 -14.03
CA PRO A 67 1.21 18.07 -14.39
C PRO A 67 0.65 18.86 -13.19
N GLU A 68 0.02 20.01 -13.46
CA GLU A 68 -0.52 20.90 -12.41
C GLU A 68 -1.58 20.23 -11.51
N ASP A 69 -2.21 19.16 -11.99
CA ASP A 69 -3.20 18.37 -11.27
C ASP A 69 -2.60 17.29 -10.34
N VAL A 70 -1.27 17.13 -10.30
CA VAL A 70 -0.61 16.29 -9.31
C VAL A 70 -0.46 17.07 -8.00
N GLY A 71 -1.25 16.71 -6.98
CA GLY A 71 -1.22 17.37 -5.68
C GLY A 71 -0.24 16.71 -4.69
N ARG A 72 -0.03 15.40 -4.83
CA ARG A 72 0.89 14.60 -4.01
C ARG A 72 1.59 13.59 -4.90
N ASP A 73 2.87 13.34 -4.65
CA ASP A 73 3.60 12.28 -5.31
C ASP A 73 4.44 11.48 -4.32
N GLN A 74 4.64 10.22 -4.68
CA GLN A 74 5.48 9.29 -3.96
C GLN A 74 6.17 8.37 -4.96
N MET A 75 7.39 7.94 -4.66
CA MET A 75 8.21 7.17 -5.57
C MET A 75 8.39 5.74 -5.06
N THR A 76 8.24 4.74 -5.94
CA THR A 76 8.78 3.40 -5.71
C THR A 76 9.61 2.93 -6.91
N GLY A 77 10.90 2.69 -6.70
CA GLY A 77 11.82 2.35 -7.76
C GLY A 77 11.76 0.87 -8.17
N ILE A 78 11.74 0.59 -9.48
CA ILE A 78 11.90 -0.79 -10.02
C ILE A 78 13.20 -1.45 -9.52
N PHE A 79 14.22 -0.64 -9.23
CA PHE A 79 15.49 -1.12 -8.72
C PHE A 79 15.41 -1.63 -7.27
N GLN A 80 14.41 -1.21 -6.49
CA GLN A 80 14.14 -1.68 -5.12
C GLN A 80 12.89 -2.57 -5.00
N SER A 81 12.11 -2.75 -6.07
CA SER A 81 11.00 -3.70 -6.05
C SER A 81 11.51 -5.15 -6.09
N VAL A 82 11.06 -5.98 -5.15
CA VAL A 82 11.49 -7.38 -5.01
C VAL A 82 10.28 -8.33 -5.05
N PRO A 83 9.85 -8.78 -6.25
CA PRO A 83 8.82 -9.81 -6.36
C PRO A 83 9.23 -11.09 -5.62
N GLY A 84 8.34 -11.62 -4.79
CA GLY A 84 8.65 -12.79 -3.96
C GLY A 84 9.50 -12.48 -2.73
N SER A 85 9.49 -11.23 -2.23
CA SER A 85 10.21 -10.84 -1.00
C SER A 85 9.79 -11.66 0.22
N CYS A 86 10.75 -11.90 1.12
CA CYS A 86 10.56 -12.53 2.42
C CYS A 86 9.71 -11.70 3.40
N ASP A 87 9.48 -10.43 3.10
CA ASP A 87 8.58 -9.59 3.90
C ASP A 87 7.19 -10.25 3.98
N SER A 88 6.66 -10.79 2.89
CA SER A 88 5.38 -11.52 2.91
C SER A 88 5.50 -12.91 3.58
N PRO A 89 4.71 -13.23 4.63
CA PRO A 89 4.67 -14.58 5.21
C PRO A 89 4.36 -15.68 4.17
N ALA A 90 3.52 -15.38 3.18
CA ALA A 90 3.16 -16.30 2.10
C ALA A 90 4.38 -16.76 1.29
N ASN A 91 5.35 -15.88 1.07
CA ASN A 91 6.57 -16.19 0.32
C ASN A 91 7.58 -17.00 1.16
N ARG A 92 7.41 -17.02 2.47
CA ARG A 92 8.19 -17.85 3.41
C ARG A 92 7.52 -19.21 3.69
N GLY A 93 6.38 -19.50 3.05
CA GLY A 93 5.64 -20.73 3.25
C GLY A 93 4.76 -20.76 4.50
N ALA A 94 4.46 -19.59 5.08
CA ALA A 94 3.42 -19.44 6.09
C ALA A 94 2.09 -19.05 5.45
N ASP A 95 0.99 -19.30 6.15
CA ASP A 95 -0.32 -18.78 5.78
C ASP A 95 -0.40 -17.31 6.24
N PRO A 96 -0.61 -16.34 5.34
CA PRO A 96 -0.61 -14.93 5.71
C PRO A 96 -1.87 -14.52 6.51
N GLU A 97 -2.92 -15.34 6.54
CA GLU A 97 -4.14 -15.12 7.34
C GLU A 97 -4.06 -15.84 8.70
N ASP A 98 -3.30 -16.95 8.80
CA ASP A 98 -3.11 -17.69 10.04
C ASP A 98 -1.75 -17.44 10.70
N ARG A 99 -1.74 -16.49 11.64
CA ARG A 99 -0.56 -16.10 12.45
C ARG A 99 0.10 -17.27 13.17
N SER A 100 -0.63 -18.33 13.49
CA SER A 100 -0.07 -19.49 14.19
C SER A 100 0.99 -20.22 13.37
N THR A 101 0.98 -20.05 12.04
CA THR A 101 1.94 -20.64 11.11
C THR A 101 3.23 -19.83 10.98
N TRP A 102 3.23 -18.54 11.34
CA TRP A 102 4.33 -17.63 11.00
C TRP A 102 5.64 -17.96 11.73
N ALA A 103 5.55 -18.42 12.99
CA ALA A 103 6.71 -18.74 13.80
C ALA A 103 7.56 -19.89 13.19
N ALA A 104 6.92 -20.83 12.49
CA ALA A 104 7.61 -21.92 11.81
C ALA A 104 8.39 -21.43 10.57
N ALA A 105 8.00 -20.29 9.99
CA ALA A 105 8.60 -19.71 8.80
C ALA A 105 9.57 -18.54 9.08
N VAL A 106 9.82 -18.21 10.36
CA VAL A 106 10.61 -17.03 10.77
C VAL A 106 12.07 -17.05 10.31
N GLU A 107 12.64 -18.24 10.08
CA GLU A 107 14.00 -18.43 9.53
C GLU A 107 13.99 -18.97 8.09
N ASN A 108 12.81 -19.15 7.46
CA ASN A 108 12.73 -19.66 6.10
C ASN A 108 12.90 -18.54 5.08
N THR A 109 14.11 -18.42 4.52
CA THR A 109 14.43 -17.46 3.45
C THR A 109 14.91 -18.13 2.16
N ALA A 110 14.73 -19.45 2.02
CA ALA A 110 15.32 -20.22 0.92
C ALA A 110 14.78 -19.83 -0.47
N ASP A 111 13.51 -19.47 -0.55
CA ASP A 111 12.79 -19.24 -1.81
C ASP A 111 12.24 -17.82 -1.96
N CYS A 112 12.68 -16.87 -1.12
CA CYS A 112 12.20 -15.49 -1.13
C CYS A 112 13.36 -14.48 -1.22
N GLY A 113 13.05 -13.30 -1.77
CA GLY A 113 14.01 -12.20 -1.93
C GLY A 113 14.18 -11.35 -0.68
N GLU A 114 15.14 -10.42 -0.70
CA GLU A 114 15.33 -9.41 0.34
C GLU A 114 14.11 -8.46 0.45
N SER A 115 14.21 -7.44 1.30
CA SER A 115 13.10 -6.50 1.56
C SER A 115 12.64 -5.77 0.30
N ASP A 116 11.31 -5.60 0.19
CA ASP A 116 10.65 -4.95 -0.93
C ASP A 116 10.14 -3.55 -0.53
N ALA A 117 10.80 -2.51 -1.06
CA ALA A 117 10.40 -1.13 -0.81
C ALA A 117 9.03 -0.78 -1.39
N THR A 118 8.47 -1.61 -2.28
CA THR A 118 7.18 -1.34 -2.92
C THR A 118 6.05 -1.18 -1.92
N THR A 119 6.00 -2.02 -0.89
CA THR A 119 4.93 -1.96 0.12
C THR A 119 5.03 -0.68 0.94
N GLU A 120 6.23 -0.32 1.37
CA GLU A 120 6.55 0.90 2.12
C GLU A 120 6.06 2.15 1.40
N GLU A 121 6.55 2.35 0.17
CA GLU A 121 6.32 3.60 -0.54
C GLU A 121 4.86 3.75 -0.94
N ILE A 122 4.19 2.66 -1.32
CA ILE A 122 2.75 2.73 -1.65
C ILE A 122 1.93 2.97 -0.38
N LEU A 123 2.26 2.31 0.73
CA LEU A 123 1.53 2.51 1.98
C LEU A 123 1.76 3.92 2.54
N HIS A 124 2.95 4.53 2.36
CA HIS A 124 3.18 5.95 2.64
C HIS A 124 2.25 6.84 1.83
N LEU A 125 2.08 6.59 0.52
CA LEU A 125 1.17 7.36 -0.34
C LEU A 125 -0.29 7.24 0.12
N ILE A 126 -0.72 6.05 0.56
CA ILE A 126 -2.07 5.81 1.10
C ILE A 126 -2.23 6.49 2.47
N THR A 127 -1.19 6.45 3.31
CA THR A 127 -1.17 7.12 4.63
C THR A 127 -1.37 8.62 4.48
N GLU A 128 -0.79 9.27 3.48
CA GLU A 128 -1.03 10.70 3.19
C GLU A 128 -2.52 11.02 2.92
N ALA A 129 -3.29 10.10 2.34
CA ALA A 129 -4.74 10.28 2.18
C ALA A 129 -5.47 10.09 3.51
N ALA A 130 -5.07 9.10 4.33
CA ALA A 130 -5.61 8.90 5.68
C ALA A 130 -5.32 10.08 6.61
N VAL A 131 -4.14 10.70 6.52
CA VAL A 131 -3.75 11.95 7.21
C VAL A 131 -4.72 13.09 6.88
N SER A 132 -5.08 13.25 5.59
CA SER A 132 -6.02 14.27 5.12
C SER A 132 -7.43 14.05 5.65
N LEU A 133 -7.89 12.79 5.66
CA LEU A 133 -9.26 12.43 6.05
C LEU A 133 -9.47 12.38 7.57
N TRP A 134 -8.49 11.89 8.32
CA TRP A 134 -8.59 11.63 9.76
C TRP A 134 -7.36 12.14 10.52
N PRO A 135 -7.11 13.47 10.55
CA PRO A 135 -5.93 14.05 11.18
C PRO A 135 -5.81 13.77 12.68
N ASP A 136 -6.93 13.60 13.39
CA ASP A 136 -6.92 13.25 14.82
C ASP A 136 -6.39 11.83 15.07
N LEU A 137 -6.61 10.89 14.14
CA LEU A 137 -6.14 9.51 14.25
C LEU A 137 -4.73 9.36 13.67
N TRP A 138 -4.55 9.83 12.43
CA TRP A 138 -3.39 9.50 11.58
C TRP A 138 -2.53 10.69 11.19
N GLY A 139 -2.85 11.90 11.65
CA GLY A 139 -2.10 13.11 11.31
C GLY A 139 -0.60 12.92 11.52
N ASP A 140 0.20 13.50 10.62
CA ASP A 140 1.67 13.44 10.56
C ASP A 140 2.36 14.29 11.65
N SER A 141 1.79 14.34 12.84
CA SER A 141 2.35 15.04 13.99
C SER A 141 2.15 14.23 15.26
N PHE A 142 2.94 14.49 16.29
CA PHE A 142 2.80 13.86 17.60
C PHE A 142 1.52 14.26 18.36
N GLN A 143 0.65 15.07 17.75
CA GLN A 143 -0.66 15.42 18.28
C GLN A 143 -1.76 14.42 17.88
N SER A 144 -1.57 13.66 16.79
CA SER A 144 -2.50 12.60 16.40
C SER A 144 -2.38 11.39 17.33
N ALA A 145 -3.38 10.51 17.31
CA ALA A 145 -3.33 9.27 18.08
C ALA A 145 -2.12 8.40 17.71
N ALA A 146 -1.85 8.23 16.41
CA ALA A 146 -0.70 7.49 15.92
C ALA A 146 0.63 8.16 16.31
N GLY A 147 0.73 9.48 16.11
CA GLY A 147 1.94 10.22 16.44
C GLY A 147 2.25 10.21 17.94
N ALA A 148 1.24 10.40 18.80
CA ALA A 148 1.43 10.33 20.25
C ALA A 148 1.94 8.96 20.70
N ALA A 149 1.40 7.87 20.11
CA ALA A 149 1.83 6.52 20.42
C ALA A 149 3.26 6.21 19.91
N LEU A 150 3.68 6.82 18.79
CA LEU A 150 5.06 6.74 18.29
C LEU A 150 6.05 7.54 19.13
N ALA A 151 5.65 8.72 19.60
CA ALA A 151 6.44 9.50 20.55
C ALA A 151 6.67 8.72 21.86
N GLU A 152 5.64 8.03 22.36
CA GLU A 152 5.79 7.13 23.51
C GLU A 152 6.71 5.94 23.20
N ALA A 153 6.57 5.33 22.03
CA ALA A 153 7.44 4.24 21.59
C ALA A 153 8.91 4.66 21.46
N ASN A 154 9.20 5.94 21.19
CA ASN A 154 10.57 6.47 21.20
C ASN A 154 11.19 6.57 22.59
N GLY A 155 10.38 6.90 23.60
CA GLY A 155 10.87 7.09 24.96
C GLY A 155 11.97 8.16 25.03
N ASP A 156 13.17 7.75 25.44
CA ASP A 156 14.34 8.63 25.58
C ASP A 156 15.42 8.38 24.50
N CYS A 157 15.05 7.75 23.39
CA CYS A 157 15.99 7.45 22.30
C CYS A 157 16.33 8.66 21.44
N GLY A 158 15.52 9.73 21.45
CA GLY A 158 15.79 10.94 20.65
C GLY A 158 15.69 10.69 19.15
N TRP A 159 16.10 11.67 18.36
CA TRP A 159 15.91 11.68 16.91
C TRP A 159 17.15 12.14 16.15
N GLY A 160 17.23 11.74 14.88
CA GLY A 160 18.32 12.13 13.99
C GLY A 160 18.35 13.64 13.77
N ASP A 161 17.19 14.26 13.53
CA ASP A 161 17.05 15.69 13.25
C ASP A 161 17.44 16.58 14.45
N THR A 162 17.12 16.15 15.67
CA THR A 162 17.53 16.78 16.95
C THR A 162 18.97 16.48 17.35
N LYS A 163 19.64 15.55 16.64
CA LYS A 163 21.04 15.13 16.86
C LYS A 163 21.32 14.51 18.22
N ASP A 164 20.29 14.01 18.90
CA ASP A 164 20.39 13.30 20.18
C ASP A 164 20.00 11.82 20.08
N TRP A 165 19.79 11.31 18.85
CA TRP A 165 19.50 9.91 18.56
C TRP A 165 20.43 8.93 19.28
N LYS A 166 19.81 7.91 19.86
CA LYS A 166 20.42 6.76 20.50
C LYS A 166 19.78 5.51 19.90
N ASN A 167 20.62 4.54 19.56
CA ASN A 167 20.18 3.27 19.02
C ASN A 167 19.23 2.53 20.01
N PRO A 168 17.93 2.30 19.68
CA PRO A 168 16.96 1.59 20.51
C PRO A 168 17.32 0.11 20.71
N GLY A 169 18.01 -0.50 19.74
CA GLY A 169 18.59 -1.84 19.84
C GLY A 169 19.87 -1.94 20.69
N SER A 170 20.22 -0.88 21.43
CA SER A 170 21.34 -0.83 22.37
C SER A 170 20.85 -0.58 23.81
N ASN A 171 21.76 -0.56 24.78
CA ASN A 171 21.43 -0.25 26.17
C ASN A 171 21.47 1.26 26.51
N LYS A 172 21.47 2.13 25.48
CA LYS A 172 21.64 3.58 25.65
C LYS A 172 20.33 4.35 25.84
N CYS A 173 19.19 3.73 25.54
CA CYS A 173 17.85 4.27 25.77
C CYS A 173 16.88 3.12 26.09
N THR A 174 15.64 3.48 26.37
CA THR A 174 14.55 2.58 26.81
C THR A 174 13.46 2.38 25.76
N GLY A 175 13.47 3.21 24.70
CA GLY A 175 12.51 3.13 23.61
C GLY A 175 12.72 1.96 22.65
N ARG A 176 11.74 1.82 21.76
CA ARG A 176 11.58 0.74 20.78
C ARG A 176 11.49 1.23 19.34
N TYR A 177 11.36 2.53 19.15
CA TYR A 177 11.33 3.20 17.85
C TYR A 177 12.24 4.44 17.86
N ALA A 178 13.20 4.55 16.95
CA ALA A 178 13.94 5.80 16.76
C ALA A 178 14.58 5.85 15.38
N TYR A 179 14.41 6.94 14.66
CA TYR A 179 14.99 7.10 13.33
C TYR A 179 16.23 8.00 13.37
N ASN A 180 17.31 7.57 12.71
CA ASN A 180 18.63 8.23 12.80
C ASN A 180 18.84 9.30 11.72
N ASP A 181 17.96 9.39 10.73
CA ASP A 181 18.07 10.32 9.62
C ASP A 181 17.92 11.76 10.12
N LYS A 182 18.89 12.62 9.77
CA LYS A 182 18.94 14.02 10.19
C LYS A 182 17.99 14.93 9.40
N THR A 183 17.45 14.43 8.30
CA THR A 183 16.54 15.13 7.40
C THR A 183 15.08 14.77 7.67
N CYS A 184 14.84 13.62 8.29
CA CYS A 184 13.51 13.16 8.70
C CYS A 184 13.05 13.93 9.94
N LYS A 185 12.08 14.82 9.74
CA LYS A 185 11.42 15.59 10.80
C LYS A 185 10.14 14.89 11.25
N GLU A 186 9.47 15.46 12.24
CA GLU A 186 8.21 14.97 12.82
C GLU A 186 7.24 14.29 11.83
N GLN A 187 6.93 14.95 10.69
CA GLN A 187 6.05 14.39 9.67
C GLN A 187 6.52 13.04 9.14
N CYS A 188 7.79 12.98 8.76
CA CYS A 188 8.44 11.74 8.31
C CYS A 188 8.48 10.70 9.45
N LEU A 189 8.81 11.09 10.68
CA LEU A 189 8.86 10.17 11.83
C LEU A 189 7.50 9.51 12.10
N VAL A 190 6.40 10.26 11.95
CA VAL A 190 5.06 9.72 12.17
C VAL A 190 4.65 8.78 11.04
N VAL A 191 4.86 9.17 9.78
CA VAL A 191 4.51 8.34 8.61
C VAL A 191 5.31 7.04 8.58
N GLU A 192 6.63 7.10 8.79
CA GLU A 192 7.50 5.92 8.90
C GLU A 192 7.05 4.99 10.04
N GLY A 193 6.72 5.56 11.19
CA GLY A 193 6.25 4.81 12.34
C GLY A 193 4.90 4.11 12.12
N ILE A 194 3.97 4.75 11.41
CA ILE A 194 2.69 4.15 10.99
C ILE A 194 2.95 2.95 10.09
N TYR A 195 3.87 3.08 9.12
CA TYR A 195 4.29 1.97 8.28
C TYR A 195 4.84 0.81 9.12
N TRP A 196 5.83 1.07 9.99
CA TRP A 196 6.43 0.03 10.84
C TRP A 196 5.40 -0.70 11.69
N ALA A 197 4.45 0.02 12.30
CA ALA A 197 3.37 -0.57 13.08
C ALA A 197 2.47 -1.46 12.21
N SER A 198 2.05 -0.95 11.05
CA SER A 198 1.16 -1.66 10.12
C SER A 198 1.79 -2.97 9.64
N ILE A 199 3.04 -2.93 9.16
CA ILE A 199 3.70 -4.14 8.67
C ILE A 199 4.16 -5.09 9.78
N SER A 200 4.35 -4.59 11.01
CA SER A 200 4.51 -5.47 12.19
C SER A 200 3.25 -6.28 12.47
N TYR A 201 2.08 -5.66 12.32
CA TYR A 201 0.80 -6.31 12.60
C TYR A 201 0.50 -7.45 11.61
N ILE A 202 0.72 -7.21 10.32
CA ILE A 202 0.45 -8.18 9.24
C ILE A 202 1.61 -9.15 8.95
N GLY A 203 2.64 -9.16 9.80
CA GLY A 203 3.72 -10.16 9.75
C GLY A 203 4.86 -9.86 8.78
N GLY A 204 4.85 -8.68 8.15
CA GLY A 204 5.88 -8.16 7.25
C GLY A 204 7.28 -8.17 7.85
N LEU A 205 7.36 -7.86 9.15
CA LEU A 205 8.61 -7.84 9.90
C LEU A 205 8.94 -9.17 10.58
N TYR A 206 8.05 -10.16 10.58
CA TYR A 206 8.22 -11.36 11.39
C TYR A 206 9.10 -12.43 10.72
N TYR A 207 10.33 -12.04 10.37
CA TYR A 207 11.42 -12.92 10.03
C TYR A 207 12.76 -12.36 10.53
N LYS A 208 13.67 -13.28 10.85
CA LYS A 208 14.87 -12.98 11.64
C LYS A 208 15.79 -11.94 10.98
N GLU A 209 16.08 -12.11 9.70
CA GLU A 209 17.04 -11.27 8.98
C GLU A 209 16.58 -9.81 8.90
N ARG A 210 15.29 -9.55 8.61
CA ARG A 210 14.74 -8.18 8.64
C ARG A 210 14.88 -7.55 10.00
N MET A 211 14.45 -8.24 11.05
CA MET A 211 14.50 -7.70 12.40
C MET A 211 15.90 -7.45 12.90
N ASP A 212 16.87 -8.28 12.50
CA ASP A 212 18.29 -8.02 12.82
C ASP A 212 18.78 -6.76 12.09
N ASN A 213 18.43 -6.59 10.81
CA ASN A 213 18.84 -5.47 9.96
C ASN A 213 18.25 -4.12 10.40
N ILE A 214 17.00 -4.09 10.87
CA ILE A 214 16.32 -2.84 11.29
C ILE A 214 16.38 -2.60 12.80
N SER A 215 17.13 -3.41 13.55
CA SER A 215 17.14 -3.36 15.02
C SER A 215 17.66 -2.05 15.62
N ASN A 216 18.29 -1.21 14.81
CA ASN A 216 18.67 0.16 15.17
C ASN A 216 17.53 1.18 15.04
N GLU A 217 16.35 0.78 14.57
CA GLU A 217 15.23 1.68 14.31
C GLU A 217 13.94 1.20 14.93
N TRP A 218 13.57 -0.07 14.74
CA TRP A 218 12.32 -0.65 15.22
C TRP A 218 12.54 -1.99 15.91
N LEU A 219 11.86 -2.20 17.05
CA LEU A 219 12.02 -3.40 17.88
C LEU A 219 10.70 -4.12 18.20
N MET A 220 9.62 -3.79 17.49
CA MET A 220 8.27 -4.33 17.71
C MET A 220 7.78 -5.17 16.53
N GLY A 221 8.62 -6.06 15.98
CA GLY A 221 8.37 -6.77 14.72
C GLY A 221 7.41 -7.97 14.77
N THR A 222 6.74 -8.20 15.89
CA THR A 222 5.72 -9.26 16.04
C THR A 222 4.43 -8.66 16.54
N PRO A 223 3.25 -9.11 16.09
CA PRO A 223 2.00 -8.48 16.49
C PRO A 223 1.66 -8.75 17.96
N ASP A 224 1.55 -10.03 18.33
CA ASP A 224 0.81 -10.44 19.52
C ASP A 224 1.71 -10.83 20.70
N VAL A 225 1.20 -10.60 21.91
CA VAL A 225 1.85 -11.08 23.14
C VAL A 225 2.01 -12.60 23.10
N GLY A 226 3.19 -13.08 23.50
CA GLY A 226 3.51 -14.51 23.57
C GLY A 226 4.09 -15.09 22.28
N MET A 227 4.11 -14.33 21.18
CA MET A 227 4.87 -14.70 20.00
C MET A 227 6.39 -14.60 20.27
N PRO A 228 7.21 -15.53 19.75
CA PRO A 228 8.67 -15.44 19.86
C PRO A 228 9.20 -14.12 19.29
N LEU A 229 9.96 -13.37 20.10
CA LEU A 229 10.45 -12.05 19.73
C LEU A 229 11.74 -12.09 18.91
N TYR A 230 11.81 -11.21 17.92
CA TYR A 230 13.00 -10.90 17.13
C TYR A 230 13.15 -9.38 17.03
N PRO A 231 14.39 -8.83 17.00
CA PRO A 231 15.67 -9.54 17.08
C PRO A 231 15.91 -10.16 18.47
N LYS A 232 16.55 -11.34 18.52
CA LYS A 232 16.80 -12.04 19.78
C LYS A 232 17.82 -11.29 20.64
N GLY A 233 17.59 -11.27 21.96
CA GLY A 233 18.53 -10.73 22.94
C GLY A 233 18.60 -9.21 23.02
N LYS A 234 17.72 -8.47 22.33
CA LYS A 234 17.57 -7.02 22.52
C LYS A 234 16.69 -6.75 23.73
N LYS A 235 17.21 -5.97 24.68
CA LYS A 235 16.51 -5.63 25.93
C LYS A 235 15.16 -4.97 25.70
N ASN A 236 15.07 -4.09 24.70
CA ASN A 236 13.86 -3.30 24.46
C ASN A 236 12.91 -3.99 23.46
N ALA A 237 13.26 -5.15 22.88
CA ALA A 237 12.36 -5.86 21.98
C ALA A 237 11.08 -6.31 22.70
N ALA A 238 9.95 -6.17 22.00
CA ALA A 238 8.62 -6.53 22.48
C ALA A 238 7.74 -6.93 21.28
N SER A 239 6.57 -7.52 21.54
CA SER A 239 5.51 -7.52 20.52
C SER A 239 4.98 -6.10 20.35
N LEU A 240 4.30 -5.81 19.24
CA LEU A 240 3.62 -4.54 19.03
C LEU A 240 2.55 -4.34 20.10
N GLN A 241 1.78 -5.38 20.41
CA GLN A 241 0.76 -5.36 21.45
C GLN A 241 1.31 -5.01 22.84
N GLU A 242 2.50 -5.51 23.20
CA GLU A 242 3.14 -5.20 24.49
C GLU A 242 3.90 -3.86 24.47
N GLY A 243 4.61 -3.60 23.38
CA GLY A 243 5.53 -2.48 23.25
C GLY A 243 4.83 -1.14 22.99
N SER A 244 3.68 -1.17 22.31
CA SER A 244 2.78 -0.04 22.10
C SER A 244 1.34 -0.52 21.91
N PRO A 245 0.60 -0.75 23.02
CA PRO A 245 -0.81 -1.14 22.96
C PRO A 245 -1.69 -0.16 22.17
N ALA A 246 -1.32 1.13 22.16
CA ALA A 246 -2.01 2.16 21.40
C ALA A 246 -1.83 1.98 19.89
N LEU A 247 -0.60 1.79 19.40
CA LEU A 247 -0.36 1.49 17.98
C LEU A 247 -1.01 0.18 17.57
N TYR A 248 -0.88 -0.86 18.38
CA TYR A 248 -1.56 -2.13 18.14
C TYR A 248 -3.07 -1.93 17.98
N GLY A 249 -3.71 -1.21 18.89
CA GLY A 249 -5.14 -0.92 18.82
C GLY A 249 -5.54 -0.19 17.53
N LEU A 250 -4.72 0.77 17.08
CA LEU A 250 -4.96 1.50 15.85
C LEU A 250 -4.83 0.62 14.59
N VAL A 251 -3.72 -0.12 14.45
CA VAL A 251 -3.45 -0.92 13.23
C VAL A 251 -4.14 -2.28 13.21
N SER A 252 -4.74 -2.70 14.33
CA SER A 252 -5.49 -3.95 14.43
C SER A 252 -6.93 -3.86 13.93
N ASP A 253 -7.49 -2.66 13.87
CA ASP A 253 -8.78 -2.42 13.25
C ASP A 253 -8.54 -2.13 11.76
N THR A 254 -9.13 -2.96 10.90
CA THR A 254 -9.07 -2.86 9.44
C THR A 254 -10.47 -2.75 8.83
N THR A 255 -11.48 -2.39 9.65
CA THR A 255 -12.89 -2.45 9.23
C THR A 255 -13.69 -1.21 9.58
N SER A 256 -13.34 -0.52 10.67
CA SER A 256 -14.05 0.69 11.09
C SER A 256 -13.71 1.88 10.19
N GLU A 257 -14.60 2.88 10.18
CA GLU A 257 -14.33 4.16 9.53
C GLU A 257 -13.04 4.79 10.08
N GLY A 258 -12.15 5.22 9.17
CA GLY A 258 -10.83 5.72 9.51
C GLY A 258 -9.76 4.66 9.72
N HIS A 259 -10.12 3.38 9.67
CA HIS A 259 -9.21 2.26 9.89
C HIS A 259 -9.20 1.27 8.71
N ALA A 260 -10.28 1.20 7.93
CA ALA A 260 -10.45 0.29 6.81
C ALA A 260 -9.40 0.39 5.69
N TRP A 261 -8.59 1.43 5.66
CA TRP A 261 -7.49 1.60 4.70
C TRP A 261 -6.24 0.78 5.05
N LEU A 262 -6.15 0.28 6.29
CA LEU A 262 -5.03 -0.52 6.74
C LEU A 262 -5.15 -1.95 6.20
N PRO A 263 -4.06 -2.55 5.70
CA PRO A 263 -4.08 -3.92 5.25
C PRO A 263 -4.24 -4.89 6.43
N GLU A 264 -4.99 -5.98 6.23
CA GLU A 264 -5.09 -7.11 7.16
C GLU A 264 -4.04 -8.19 6.85
N ILE A 265 -3.63 -8.28 5.58
CA ILE A 265 -2.74 -9.29 5.02
C ILE A 265 -1.56 -8.60 4.32
N MET A 266 -0.34 -9.06 4.58
CA MET A 266 0.87 -8.54 3.92
C MET A 266 0.85 -8.79 2.40
N PRO A 267 0.98 -7.75 1.56
CA PRO A 267 1.03 -7.92 0.10
C PRO A 267 2.13 -8.89 -0.34
N ASP A 268 1.80 -9.75 -1.30
CA ASP A 268 2.72 -10.72 -1.89
C ASP A 268 3.03 -10.44 -3.37
N GLY A 269 2.44 -9.37 -3.93
CA GLY A 269 2.57 -8.98 -5.33
C GLY A 269 1.70 -9.80 -6.29
N ARG A 270 0.68 -10.51 -5.79
CA ARG A 270 -0.20 -11.40 -6.58
C ARG A 270 -1.68 -11.09 -6.35
N TYR A 271 -2.08 -9.85 -6.68
CA TYR A 271 -3.49 -9.45 -6.64
C TYR A 271 -4.36 -10.30 -7.58
N LYS A 272 -5.52 -10.75 -7.09
CA LYS A 272 -6.47 -11.59 -7.83
C LYS A 272 -7.87 -11.00 -7.95
N GLY A 273 -8.05 -9.75 -7.51
CA GLY A 273 -9.36 -9.13 -7.50
C GLY A 273 -9.93 -9.02 -8.89
N VAL A 274 -11.20 -9.42 -9.00
CA VAL A 274 -11.99 -9.28 -10.22
C VAL A 274 -13.03 -8.23 -9.91
N PRO A 275 -13.09 -7.11 -10.65
CA PRO A 275 -14.13 -6.11 -10.41
C PRO A 275 -15.49 -6.81 -10.44
N LYS A 276 -16.23 -6.76 -9.33
CA LYS A 276 -17.64 -7.19 -9.34
C LYS A 276 -18.33 -6.35 -10.40
N GLU A 277 -18.92 -6.99 -11.41
CA GLU A 277 -19.81 -6.25 -12.32
C GLU A 277 -20.85 -5.56 -11.44
N PRO A 278 -21.02 -4.24 -11.53
CA PRO A 278 -21.93 -3.54 -10.64
C PRO A 278 -23.31 -4.18 -10.74
N ASP A 279 -23.87 -4.55 -9.59
CA ASP A 279 -25.20 -5.15 -9.49
C ASP A 279 -26.19 -4.30 -10.29
N GLY A 280 -26.64 -4.83 -11.43
CA GLY A 280 -27.56 -4.13 -12.35
C GLY A 280 -27.05 -3.93 -13.78
N CYS A 281 -25.79 -4.23 -14.10
CA CYS A 281 -25.30 -4.29 -15.49
C CYS A 281 -25.55 -5.66 -16.14
N ALA A 282 -26.72 -6.27 -15.92
CA ALA A 282 -27.16 -7.32 -16.83
C ALA A 282 -27.33 -6.68 -18.22
N ALA A 283 -26.51 -7.09 -19.19
CA ALA A 283 -26.62 -6.65 -20.57
C ALA A 283 -28.06 -6.91 -21.09
N GLU A 284 -28.95 -5.91 -20.99
CA GLU A 284 -30.27 -5.98 -21.60
C GLU A 284 -30.07 -5.99 -23.13
N SER A 285 -30.00 -7.18 -23.71
CA SER A 285 -29.98 -7.37 -25.16
C SER A 285 -31.38 -7.14 -25.77
N LYS A 286 -31.96 -5.95 -25.60
CA LYS A 286 -33.19 -5.58 -26.31
C LYS A 286 -32.86 -5.14 -27.73
N LYS A 287 -33.03 -6.06 -28.69
CA LYS A 287 -33.06 -5.75 -30.13
C LYS A 287 -34.21 -4.78 -30.42
N SER A 288 -33.93 -3.49 -30.63
CA SER A 288 -34.92 -2.56 -31.18
C SER A 288 -34.83 -2.50 -32.72
N LYS A 289 -35.98 -2.41 -33.39
CA LYS A 289 -36.06 -2.24 -34.85
C LYS A 289 -35.85 -0.76 -35.22
N CYS A 290 -35.02 -0.51 -36.23
CA CYS A 290 -34.68 0.81 -36.75
C CYS A 290 -35.93 1.50 -37.38
N LYS A 291 -36.28 2.72 -36.97
CA LYS A 291 -37.36 3.52 -37.60
C LYS A 291 -36.76 4.58 -38.54
N LYS A 292 -37.20 4.58 -39.81
CA LYS A 292 -36.62 5.30 -40.98
C LYS A 292 -36.47 6.84 -40.90
N LYS A 293 -36.84 7.53 -39.82
CA LYS A 293 -36.84 9.02 -39.78
C LYS A 293 -36.09 9.68 -38.63
N THR A 294 -35.59 8.91 -37.68
CA THR A 294 -34.77 9.41 -36.56
C THR A 294 -33.76 8.31 -36.29
N GLY A 295 -32.47 8.61 -36.24
CA GLY A 295 -31.41 7.62 -35.99
C GLY A 295 -31.64 6.77 -34.73
N CYS A 296 -30.75 5.81 -34.47
CA CYS A 296 -30.84 4.93 -33.29
C CYS A 296 -30.92 5.77 -32.00
N GLY A 297 -32.04 5.68 -31.28
CA GLY A 297 -32.21 6.34 -29.99
C GLY A 297 -31.83 5.40 -28.86
N TRP A 298 -31.00 5.87 -27.94
CA TRP A 298 -30.81 5.28 -26.61
C TRP A 298 -31.71 6.01 -25.61
N ARG A 299 -32.21 5.33 -24.58
CA ARG A 299 -32.56 5.98 -23.31
C ARG A 299 -31.33 5.87 -22.41
N GLU A 300 -30.80 7.00 -21.96
CA GLU A 300 -29.74 7.01 -20.95
C GLU A 300 -30.26 6.45 -19.63
N LYS A 301 -29.56 5.45 -19.10
CA LYS A 301 -29.45 5.14 -17.67
C LYS A 301 -28.12 4.42 -17.43
N CYS A 302 -27.04 5.18 -17.34
CA CYS A 302 -25.83 4.87 -16.56
C CYS A 302 -24.87 6.05 -16.71
N LYS A 303 -24.65 6.80 -15.63
CA LYS A 303 -23.84 8.03 -15.61
C LYS A 303 -22.32 7.77 -15.59
N LEU A 304 -21.85 6.53 -15.76
CA LEU A 304 -20.45 6.15 -15.48
C LEU A 304 -19.67 5.47 -16.61
N CYS A 305 -20.20 5.42 -17.85
CA CYS A 305 -19.38 4.96 -18.98
C CYS A 305 -18.68 6.14 -19.66
N ILE A 306 -17.39 6.33 -19.38
CA ILE A 306 -16.55 7.34 -20.03
C ILE A 306 -16.23 6.87 -21.46
N SER A 307 -16.97 7.46 -22.41
CA SER A 307 -16.77 7.45 -23.86
C SER A 307 -17.21 6.19 -24.65
N PHE A 308 -18.06 6.41 -25.65
CA PHE A 308 -18.22 5.51 -26.79
C PHE A 308 -17.76 6.22 -28.06
N LYS A 309 -16.90 5.58 -28.87
CA LYS A 309 -16.68 6.02 -30.26
C LYS A 309 -17.98 5.82 -31.05
N LYS A 310 -18.64 6.94 -31.44
CA LYS A 310 -19.77 6.92 -32.38
C LYS A 310 -19.32 6.31 -33.72
N LYS A 311 -20.01 5.27 -34.21
CA LYS A 311 -19.94 4.84 -35.62
C LYS A 311 -21.15 5.37 -36.38
N ALA A 312 -20.91 6.05 -37.49
CA ALA A 312 -21.94 6.57 -38.38
C ALA A 312 -22.64 5.44 -39.16
N CYS A 313 -23.91 5.66 -39.48
CA CYS A 313 -24.75 4.72 -40.23
C CYS A 313 -24.30 4.63 -41.70
N GLN A 314 -23.86 3.45 -42.16
CA GLN A 314 -23.68 3.22 -43.60
C GLN A 314 -25.02 2.80 -44.23
N LYS A 315 -25.48 3.61 -45.21
CA LYS A 315 -26.80 3.51 -45.87
C LYS A 315 -27.08 2.20 -46.62
N SER A 316 -26.13 1.27 -46.77
CA SER A 316 -26.24 0.21 -47.77
C SER A 316 -26.81 -1.15 -47.30
N LYS A 317 -27.07 -1.41 -46.00
CA LYS A 317 -27.51 -2.77 -45.57
C LYS A 317 -28.59 -2.87 -44.50
N GLY A 318 -29.24 -1.78 -44.10
CA GLY A 318 -30.43 -1.82 -43.23
C GLY A 318 -30.27 -2.56 -41.89
N THR A 319 -29.03 -2.83 -41.43
CA THR A 319 -28.72 -3.63 -40.24
C THR A 319 -27.61 -2.95 -39.43
N CYS A 320 -27.79 -2.90 -38.11
CA CYS A 320 -26.76 -2.43 -37.18
C CYS A 320 -25.80 -3.58 -36.87
N LYS A 321 -24.51 -3.42 -37.15
CA LYS A 321 -23.46 -4.31 -36.63
C LYS A 321 -22.82 -3.67 -35.41
N TRP A 322 -22.83 -4.38 -34.29
CA TRP A 322 -22.19 -3.99 -33.04
C TRP A 322 -20.89 -4.77 -32.87
N SER A 323 -19.80 -4.09 -32.50
CA SER A 323 -18.60 -4.73 -31.96
C SER A 323 -18.64 -4.58 -30.45
N LYS A 324 -18.51 -5.68 -29.69
CA LYS A 324 -18.34 -5.62 -28.22
C LYS A 324 -17.13 -4.71 -27.92
N GLY A 325 -17.36 -3.58 -27.25
CA GLY A 325 -16.29 -2.87 -26.55
C GLY A 325 -16.07 -3.58 -25.21
N LYS A 326 -14.81 -3.73 -24.80
CA LYS A 326 -14.50 -4.04 -23.40
C LYS A 326 -14.69 -2.77 -22.59
N CYS A 327 -15.29 -2.88 -21.41
CA CYS A 327 -15.10 -1.87 -20.37
C CYS A 327 -13.60 -1.86 -20.06
N SER A 328 -12.99 -0.69 -20.20
CA SER A 328 -11.64 -0.39 -19.71
C SER A 328 -11.79 0.54 -18.54
#